data_AF-A0A832MF29-F1
#
_entry.id   AF-A0A832MF29-F1
#
_cell.length_a   1.000
_cell.length_b   1.000
_cell.length_c   1.000
_cell.angle_alpha   90.00
_cell.angle_beta   90.00
_cell.angle_gamma   90.00
#
_symmetry.space_group_name_H-M   'P 1'
#
loop_
_entity.id
_entity.type
_entity.pdbx_description
1 polymer ?
#
loop_
_entity_poly.entity_id
_entity_poly.type
_entity_poly.pdbx_seq_one_letter_code
_entity_poly.pdbx_strand_id
1 'polypeptide(L)'
;MYKALDKWFLSYLRRPRTPAPDGITDLILAVCDHFEPLHATDKRGALERLEVWKHAWPKLAGEFRDSNGVGLRHTFFYPIEQYDPDLLSELAVICKASGAEVEIHLHHEGDTADGLREKLLAGKERFRSHGFLGEDDGGAVRYGFIHGDWALDNSHPNGRHCGVRNELAVLRQTGCFADFTLPSMPSPTQTRIINRIYYARGTDRPKSHDNGEPVRVGGAGKSMHRPAPDELLLVQGPLGLNWRWRKWGFLPRFENGDLTAANPPTPERFRVWERLRIHVEGRPEWLFIKLHTHGGIPQNFNMLLGEPYRQFHRFLSGLCRNSGRYRLHYVTAREMVNLIHAAEAGCTGNPGQYRNFRYHPPPLATG
;
A
#
# COMPACT_ATOMS: atom_id res chain seq x y z
N MET A 1 -3.49 19.96 -16.68
CA MET A 1 -2.77 19.99 -15.38
C MET A 1 -1.46 19.22 -15.53
N TYR A 2 -0.30 19.82 -15.25
CA TYR A 2 0.99 19.09 -15.33
C TYR A 2 1.18 18.28 -14.06
N LYS A 3 0.93 16.96 -14.13
CA LYS A 3 1.16 15.99 -13.04
C LYS A 3 0.51 16.38 -11.70
N ALA A 4 -0.70 16.95 -11.76
CA ALA A 4 -1.50 17.40 -10.61
C ALA A 4 -0.77 18.31 -9.61
N LEU A 5 0.26 19.06 -10.04
CA LEU A 5 1.04 19.94 -9.15
C LEU A 5 0.18 20.94 -8.36
N ASP A 6 -0.87 21.46 -8.99
CA ASP A 6 -1.84 22.37 -8.39
C ASP A 6 -2.57 21.77 -7.17
N LYS A 7 -2.59 20.43 -7.04
CA LYS A 7 -3.25 19.74 -5.92
C LYS A 7 -2.32 19.55 -4.73
N TRP A 8 -1.07 19.15 -4.95
CA TRP A 8 -0.20 18.66 -3.87
C TRP A 8 0.99 19.55 -3.54
N PHE A 9 1.46 20.38 -4.48
CA PHE A 9 2.72 21.10 -4.32
C PHE A 9 2.69 22.09 -3.16
N LEU A 10 1.58 22.81 -2.98
CA LEU A 10 1.41 23.72 -1.86
C LEU A 10 1.43 22.99 -0.51
N SER A 11 0.79 21.83 -0.42
CA SER A 11 0.83 20.97 0.76
C SER A 11 2.24 20.46 1.05
N TYR A 12 3.02 20.15 0.01
CA TYR A 12 4.43 19.76 0.15
C TYR A 12 5.28 20.87 0.74
N LEU A 13 5.12 22.11 0.26
CA LEU A 13 5.86 23.27 0.78
C LEU A 13 5.46 23.66 2.22
N ARG A 14 4.18 23.53 2.55
CA ARG A 14 3.64 23.90 3.87
C ARG A 14 3.88 22.85 4.96
N ARG A 15 4.35 21.65 4.59
CA ARG A 15 4.50 20.56 5.55
C ARG A 15 5.66 20.84 6.50
N PRO A 16 5.44 20.81 7.82
CA PRO A 16 6.51 20.99 8.78
C PRO A 16 7.53 19.85 8.65
N ARG A 17 8.81 20.17 8.87
CA ARG A 17 9.85 19.15 8.98
C ARG A 17 9.77 18.52 10.37
N THR A 18 9.49 17.24 10.42
CA THR A 18 9.64 16.45 11.64
C THR A 18 11.12 16.09 11.81
N PRO A 19 11.76 16.40 12.96
CA PRO A 19 13.11 15.94 13.26
C PRO A 19 13.19 14.40 13.26
N ALA A 20 14.39 13.87 13.03
CA ALA A 20 14.64 12.46 13.31
C ALA A 20 14.62 12.24 14.84
N PRO A 21 14.09 11.12 15.33
CA PRO A 21 14.17 10.77 16.74
C PRO A 21 15.63 10.53 17.14
N ASP A 22 15.94 10.73 18.42
CA ASP A 22 17.29 10.52 18.96
C ASP A 22 17.67 9.03 19.04
N GLY A 23 16.70 8.12 18.92
CA GLY A 23 16.87 6.67 19.00
C GLY A 23 16.74 5.92 17.67
N ILE A 24 16.42 4.62 17.78
CA ILE A 24 16.19 3.75 16.62
C ILE A 24 14.95 4.24 15.86
N THR A 25 15.08 4.37 14.54
CA THR A 25 13.97 4.54 13.61
C THR A 25 13.61 3.19 12.99
N ASP A 26 12.37 2.77 13.20
CA ASP A 26 11.80 1.59 12.56
C ASP A 26 11.36 1.92 11.13
N LEU A 27 12.00 1.29 10.14
CA LEU A 27 11.65 1.38 8.73
C LEU A 27 10.63 0.30 8.40
N ILE A 28 9.36 0.68 8.29
CA ILE A 28 8.25 -0.21 7.97
C ILE A 28 7.97 -0.11 6.47
N LEU A 29 8.38 -1.12 5.70
CA LEU A 29 8.34 -1.12 4.24
C LEU A 29 7.27 -2.07 3.72
N ALA A 30 6.28 -1.52 2.99
CA ALA A 30 5.30 -2.29 2.23
C ALA A 30 5.40 -1.98 0.73
N VAL A 31 5.14 -3.01 -0.09
CA VAL A 31 4.89 -2.85 -1.52
C VAL A 31 3.46 -3.28 -1.82
N CYS A 32 2.65 -2.32 -2.26
CA CYS A 32 1.27 -2.51 -2.65
C CYS A 32 1.18 -2.54 -4.19
N ASP A 33 1.04 -3.73 -4.74
CA ASP A 33 1.12 -3.98 -6.18
C ASP A 33 -0.26 -3.96 -6.83
N HIS A 34 -0.47 -3.08 -7.82
CA HIS A 34 -1.58 -3.16 -8.76
C HIS A 34 -1.35 -4.36 -9.69
N PHE A 35 -1.63 -5.56 -9.16
CA PHE A 35 -1.16 -6.79 -9.75
C PHE A 35 -2.15 -7.28 -10.82
N GLU A 36 -1.92 -6.84 -12.06
CA GLU A 36 -2.74 -7.17 -13.23
C GLU A 36 -2.01 -8.14 -14.18
N PRO A 37 -1.93 -9.45 -13.89
CA PRO A 37 -1.24 -10.38 -14.76
C PRO A 37 -1.91 -10.52 -16.14
N LEU A 38 -3.19 -10.17 -16.27
CA LEU A 38 -3.93 -10.14 -17.54
C LEU A 38 -3.74 -8.84 -18.35
N HIS A 39 -2.96 -7.87 -17.85
CA HIS A 39 -2.77 -6.61 -18.54
C HIS A 39 -2.21 -6.81 -19.96
N ALA A 40 -3.00 -6.41 -20.97
CA ALA A 40 -2.68 -6.54 -22.39
C ALA A 40 -2.26 -7.97 -22.81
N THR A 41 -2.87 -9.01 -22.21
CA THR A 41 -2.63 -10.41 -22.57
C THR A 41 -3.86 -11.27 -22.29
N ASP A 42 -3.82 -12.53 -22.71
CA ASP A 42 -4.84 -13.54 -22.41
C ASP A 42 -4.46 -14.38 -21.17
N LYS A 43 -5.30 -15.36 -20.83
CA LYS A 43 -5.05 -16.27 -19.70
C LYS A 43 -3.72 -17.01 -19.82
N ARG A 44 -3.33 -17.43 -21.03
CA ARG A 44 -2.06 -18.14 -21.23
C ARG A 44 -0.87 -17.24 -20.89
N GLY A 45 -0.87 -16.01 -21.40
CA GLY A 45 0.18 -15.04 -21.05
C GLY A 45 0.18 -14.66 -19.57
N ALA A 46 -0.99 -14.59 -18.92
CA ALA A 46 -1.08 -14.39 -17.47
C ALA A 46 -0.49 -15.56 -16.67
N LEU A 47 -0.72 -16.81 -17.10
CA LEU A 47 -0.08 -18.00 -16.51
C LEU A 47 1.44 -18.00 -16.70
N GLU A 48 1.93 -17.65 -17.90
CA GLU A 48 3.38 -17.49 -18.15
C GLU A 48 4.01 -16.44 -17.24
N ARG A 49 3.31 -15.32 -17.00
CA ARG A 49 3.74 -14.27 -16.06
C ARG A 49 3.78 -14.77 -14.62
N LEU A 50 2.75 -15.48 -14.18
CA LEU A 50 2.72 -16.08 -12.83
C LEU A 50 3.81 -17.14 -12.66
N GLU A 51 4.15 -17.88 -13.71
CA GLU A 51 5.25 -18.86 -13.68
C GLU A 51 6.60 -18.19 -13.39
N VAL A 52 6.85 -17.01 -13.96
CA VAL A 52 8.06 -16.22 -13.65
C VAL A 52 8.07 -15.82 -12.17
N TRP A 53 6.95 -15.31 -11.67
CA TRP A 53 6.82 -14.92 -10.26
C TRP A 53 7.00 -16.11 -9.30
N LYS A 54 6.37 -17.24 -9.59
CA LYS A 54 6.47 -18.49 -8.82
C LYS A 54 7.90 -18.98 -8.67
N HIS A 55 8.72 -18.83 -9.71
CA HIS A 55 10.12 -19.23 -9.67
C HIS A 55 11.05 -18.22 -9.00
N ALA A 56 10.83 -16.92 -9.22
CA ALA A 56 11.78 -15.88 -8.83
C ALA A 56 11.48 -15.27 -7.45
N TRP A 57 10.20 -15.00 -7.16
CA TRP A 57 9.81 -14.26 -5.98
C TRP A 57 10.12 -14.99 -4.66
N PRO A 58 9.74 -16.27 -4.44
CA PRO A 58 10.05 -16.95 -3.19
C PRO A 58 11.55 -17.01 -2.87
N LYS A 59 12.39 -17.20 -3.90
CA LYS A 59 13.86 -17.18 -3.75
C LYS A 59 14.37 -15.81 -3.31
N LEU A 60 13.87 -14.75 -3.93
CA LEU A 60 14.23 -13.37 -3.59
C LEU A 60 13.74 -12.99 -2.19
N ALA A 61 12.47 -13.29 -1.87
CA ALA A 61 11.89 -13.09 -0.55
C ALA A 61 12.70 -13.79 0.56
N GLY A 62 13.24 -14.96 0.23
CA GLY A 62 14.12 -15.75 1.08
C GLY A 62 15.57 -15.28 1.20
N GLU A 63 16.07 -14.36 0.37
CA GLU A 63 17.48 -13.90 0.41
C GLU A 63 17.73 -12.90 1.55
N PHE A 64 16.75 -12.06 1.88
CA PHE A 64 16.91 -11.00 2.86
C PHE A 64 16.06 -11.27 4.09
N ARG A 65 16.51 -10.77 5.24
CA ARG A 65 15.78 -10.83 6.50
C ARG A 65 15.75 -9.45 7.13
N ASP A 66 14.59 -9.11 7.67
CA ASP A 66 14.42 -7.94 8.50
C ASP A 66 14.88 -8.21 9.94
N SER A 67 14.66 -7.25 10.84
CA SER A 67 15.11 -7.36 12.23
C SER A 67 14.42 -8.43 13.08
N ASN A 68 13.32 -8.99 12.59
CA ASN A 68 12.55 -10.06 13.23
C ASN A 68 12.72 -11.40 12.51
N GLY A 69 13.63 -11.49 11.53
CA GLY A 69 13.81 -12.71 10.74
C GLY A 69 12.71 -12.92 9.70
N VAL A 70 11.94 -11.89 9.35
CA VAL A 70 10.91 -11.95 8.30
C VAL A 70 11.55 -11.63 6.95
N GLY A 71 11.21 -12.44 5.94
CA GLY A 71 11.64 -12.24 4.54
C GLY A 71 10.98 -11.03 3.90
N LEU A 72 11.27 -10.75 2.62
CA LEU A 72 10.53 -9.70 1.93
C LEU A 72 9.03 -10.04 1.91
N ARG A 73 8.21 -8.98 2.02
CA ARG A 73 6.77 -9.06 1.92
C ARG A 73 6.30 -8.25 0.72
N HIS A 74 5.20 -8.71 0.14
CA HIS A 74 4.56 -8.11 -1.02
C HIS A 74 3.05 -8.32 -0.87
N THR A 75 2.28 -7.35 -1.30
CA THR A 75 0.83 -7.46 -1.33
C THR A 75 0.35 -7.30 -2.75
N PHE A 76 -0.23 -8.38 -3.29
CA PHE A 76 -0.86 -8.40 -4.60
C PHE A 76 -2.29 -7.88 -4.47
N PHE A 77 -2.54 -6.65 -4.90
CA PHE A 77 -3.92 -6.18 -5.05
C PHE A 77 -4.42 -6.71 -6.41
N TYR A 78 -5.19 -7.81 -6.37
CA TYR A 78 -5.65 -8.52 -7.57
C TYR A 78 -7.04 -8.05 -8.00
N PRO A 79 -7.28 -7.75 -9.30
CA PRO A 79 -8.57 -7.24 -9.77
C PRO A 79 -9.69 -8.28 -9.63
N ILE A 80 -10.67 -8.03 -8.76
CA ILE A 80 -11.76 -9.00 -8.49
C ILE A 80 -12.69 -9.20 -9.70
N GLU A 81 -12.76 -8.23 -10.59
CA GLU A 81 -13.48 -8.28 -11.87
C GLU A 81 -12.78 -9.16 -12.92
N GLN A 82 -11.49 -9.47 -12.71
CA GLN A 82 -10.69 -10.37 -13.54
C GLN A 82 -10.54 -11.77 -12.92
N TYR A 83 -11.46 -12.14 -12.01
CA TYR A 83 -11.43 -13.44 -11.34
C TYR A 83 -11.29 -14.61 -12.31
N ASP A 84 -10.23 -15.40 -12.12
CA ASP A 84 -10.03 -16.70 -12.74
C ASP A 84 -9.43 -17.68 -11.70
N PRO A 85 -10.07 -18.84 -11.46
CA PRO A 85 -9.64 -19.76 -10.39
C PRO A 85 -8.24 -20.36 -10.63
N ASP A 86 -7.81 -20.53 -11.88
CA ASP A 86 -6.49 -21.12 -12.17
C ASP A 86 -5.40 -20.09 -11.89
N LEU A 87 -5.61 -18.83 -12.29
CA LEU A 87 -4.68 -17.73 -11.97
C LEU A 87 -4.56 -17.52 -10.46
N LEU A 88 -5.67 -17.57 -9.74
CA LEU A 88 -5.66 -17.47 -8.29
C LEU A 88 -4.97 -18.67 -7.62
N SER A 89 -5.16 -19.88 -8.14
CA SER A 89 -4.45 -21.06 -7.63
C SER A 89 -2.93 -20.92 -7.75
N GLU A 90 -2.43 -20.42 -8.88
CA GLU A 90 -1.00 -20.12 -9.06
C GLU A 90 -0.50 -19.01 -8.10
N LEU A 91 -1.32 -17.98 -7.88
CA LEU A 91 -0.99 -16.91 -6.94
C LEU A 91 -0.95 -17.39 -5.49
N ALA A 92 -1.81 -18.34 -5.11
CA ALA A 92 -1.79 -18.97 -3.79
C ALA A 92 -0.48 -19.73 -3.53
N VAL A 93 0.09 -20.39 -4.54
CA VAL A 93 1.40 -21.05 -4.45
C VAL A 93 2.50 -20.02 -4.14
N ILE A 94 2.49 -18.88 -4.82
CA ILE A 94 3.45 -17.78 -4.57
C ILE A 94 3.31 -17.26 -3.14
N CYS A 95 2.08 -17.02 -2.69
CA CYS A 95 1.79 -16.51 -1.35
C CYS A 95 2.26 -17.48 -0.26
N LYS A 96 1.91 -18.77 -0.38
CA LYS A 96 2.33 -19.81 0.57
C LYS A 96 3.85 -19.93 0.68
N ALA A 97 4.56 -19.84 -0.45
CA ALA A 97 6.01 -19.98 -0.48
C ALA A 97 6.79 -18.75 0.03
N SER A 98 6.15 -17.58 0.10
CA SER A 98 6.84 -16.31 0.36
C SER A 98 6.27 -15.48 1.52
N GLY A 99 5.09 -15.83 2.03
CA GLY A 99 4.33 -15.02 2.99
C GLY A 99 3.82 -13.70 2.41
N ALA A 100 3.75 -13.58 1.07
CA ALA A 100 2.99 -12.53 0.41
C ALA A 100 1.49 -12.71 0.64
N GLU A 101 0.73 -11.63 0.51
CA GLU A 101 -0.73 -11.64 0.71
C GLU A 101 -1.45 -11.06 -0.51
N VAL A 102 -2.73 -11.41 -0.65
CA VAL A 102 -3.60 -10.89 -1.71
C VAL A 102 -4.69 -10.03 -1.09
N GLU A 103 -4.93 -8.88 -1.70
CA GLU A 103 -5.94 -7.90 -1.28
C GLU A 103 -6.77 -7.45 -2.50
N ILE A 104 -7.83 -6.68 -2.28
CA ILE A 104 -8.80 -6.35 -3.35
C ILE A 104 -8.34 -5.15 -4.17
N HIS A 105 -8.27 -5.36 -5.47
CA HIS A 105 -8.20 -4.31 -6.49
C HIS A 105 -9.49 -4.33 -7.30
N LEU A 106 -9.93 -3.17 -7.76
CA LEU A 106 -11.13 -3.07 -8.62
C LEU A 106 -11.00 -1.90 -9.59
N HIS A 107 -11.22 -2.17 -10.88
CA HIS A 107 -11.60 -1.15 -11.86
C HIS A 107 -13.11 -1.08 -11.96
N HIS A 108 -13.66 0.13 -11.97
CA HIS A 108 -15.08 0.35 -12.20
C HIS A 108 -15.35 1.74 -12.77
N GLU A 109 -16.41 1.85 -13.57
CA GLU A 109 -16.78 3.06 -14.28
C GLU A 109 -18.30 3.21 -14.23
N GLY A 110 -18.80 4.39 -13.89
CA GLY A 110 -20.23 4.69 -13.88
C GLY A 110 -21.05 3.81 -12.93
N ASP A 111 -20.44 3.31 -11.85
CA ASP A 111 -21.07 2.40 -10.90
C ASP A 111 -22.02 3.13 -9.93
N THR A 112 -22.80 2.35 -9.19
CA THR A 112 -23.66 2.79 -8.08
C THR A 112 -23.14 2.23 -6.76
N ALA A 113 -23.56 2.81 -5.63
CA ALA A 113 -23.16 2.29 -4.31
C ALA A 113 -23.57 0.82 -4.10
N ASP A 114 -24.74 0.42 -4.61
CA ASP A 114 -25.22 -0.96 -4.51
C ASP A 114 -24.46 -1.90 -5.45
N GLY A 115 -24.20 -1.48 -6.70
CA GLY A 115 -23.40 -2.25 -7.64
C GLY A 115 -21.97 -2.47 -7.15
N LEU A 116 -21.35 -1.43 -6.59
CA LEU A 116 -20.04 -1.53 -5.96
C LEU A 116 -20.07 -2.49 -4.76
N ARG A 117 -21.09 -2.38 -3.88
CA ARG A 117 -21.25 -3.27 -2.73
C ARG A 117 -21.37 -4.72 -3.16
N GLU A 118 -22.18 -5.01 -4.18
CA GLU A 118 -22.35 -6.36 -4.71
C GLU A 118 -21.02 -6.94 -5.22
N LYS A 119 -20.28 -6.18 -6.04
CA LYS A 119 -18.97 -6.59 -6.57
C LYS A 119 -17.98 -6.88 -5.45
N LEU A 120 -17.87 -5.98 -4.47
CA LEU A 120 -16.95 -6.14 -3.34
C LEU A 120 -17.28 -7.36 -2.48
N LEU A 121 -18.57 -7.60 -2.19
CA LEU A 121 -18.98 -8.77 -1.41
C LEU A 121 -18.72 -10.08 -2.17
N ALA A 122 -19.03 -10.12 -3.48
CA ALA A 122 -18.77 -11.29 -4.31
C ALA A 122 -17.26 -11.55 -4.47
N GLY A 123 -16.46 -10.51 -4.72
CA GLY A 123 -15.00 -10.60 -4.83
C GLY A 123 -14.35 -11.05 -3.52
N LYS A 124 -14.78 -10.47 -2.38
CA LYS A 124 -14.33 -10.87 -1.05
C LYS A 124 -14.61 -12.35 -0.78
N GLU A 125 -15.81 -12.83 -1.13
CA GLU A 125 -16.17 -14.24 -0.96
C GLU A 125 -15.30 -15.17 -1.81
N ARG A 126 -15.08 -14.82 -3.08
CA ARG A 126 -14.20 -15.57 -3.98
C ARG A 126 -12.77 -15.62 -3.45
N PHE A 127 -12.21 -14.51 -2.99
CA PHE A 127 -10.84 -14.50 -2.46
C PHE A 127 -10.74 -15.28 -1.14
N ARG A 128 -11.77 -15.20 -0.29
CA ARG A 128 -11.88 -16.02 0.92
C ARG A 128 -11.86 -17.51 0.59
N SER A 129 -12.58 -17.97 -0.43
CA SER A 129 -12.60 -19.39 -0.79
C SER A 129 -11.24 -19.93 -1.26
N HIS A 130 -10.34 -19.05 -1.70
CA HIS A 130 -8.95 -19.38 -2.03
C HIS A 130 -7.97 -19.21 -0.83
N GLY A 131 -8.47 -18.77 0.33
CA GLY A 131 -7.68 -18.60 1.56
C GLY A 131 -6.83 -17.33 1.61
N PHE A 132 -7.17 -16.30 0.83
CA PHE A 132 -6.36 -15.07 0.69
C PHE A 132 -6.58 -13.99 1.74
N LEU A 133 -7.81 -13.85 2.24
CA LEU A 133 -8.20 -12.73 3.09
C LEU A 133 -8.16 -13.11 4.57
N GLY A 134 -7.65 -12.20 5.39
CA GLY A 134 -7.62 -12.34 6.84
C GLY A 134 -8.94 -11.96 7.51
N GLU A 135 -9.00 -12.17 8.82
CA GLU A 135 -10.16 -11.87 9.66
C GLU A 135 -9.78 -10.90 10.77
N ASP A 136 -10.77 -10.21 11.35
CA ASP A 136 -10.59 -9.52 12.63
C ASP A 136 -10.91 -10.44 13.82
N ASP A 137 -10.70 -9.94 15.04
CA ASP A 137 -11.00 -10.70 16.29
C ASP A 137 -12.46 -11.18 16.38
N GLY A 138 -13.38 -10.59 15.61
CA GLY A 138 -14.78 -10.99 15.53
C GLY A 138 -15.06 -12.07 14.50
N GLY A 139 -14.03 -12.59 13.82
CA GLY A 139 -14.16 -13.59 12.73
C GLY A 139 -14.70 -13.00 11.42
N ALA A 140 -14.78 -11.68 11.29
CA ALA A 140 -15.25 -11.06 10.07
C ALA A 140 -14.10 -10.90 9.08
N VAL A 141 -14.28 -11.39 7.86
CA VAL A 141 -13.29 -11.27 6.78
C VAL A 141 -13.08 -9.79 6.42
N ARG A 142 -11.81 -9.38 6.37
CA ARG A 142 -11.37 -8.01 6.06
C ARG A 142 -10.44 -7.99 4.87
N TYR A 143 -10.34 -6.83 4.23
CA TYR A 143 -9.46 -6.65 3.07
C TYR A 143 -8.90 -5.22 2.99
N GLY A 144 -7.75 -5.06 2.35
CA GLY A 144 -7.20 -3.80 1.89
C GLY A 144 -7.71 -3.49 0.49
N PHE A 145 -7.84 -2.21 0.15
CA PHE A 145 -8.33 -1.79 -1.17
C PHE A 145 -7.34 -0.93 -1.94
N ILE A 146 -7.30 -1.14 -3.25
CA ILE A 146 -6.75 -0.21 -4.23
C ILE A 146 -7.79 0.02 -5.33
N HIS A 147 -7.99 1.28 -5.66
CA HIS A 147 -8.80 1.68 -6.81
C HIS A 147 -7.96 1.63 -8.08
N GLY A 148 -8.35 0.83 -9.07
CA GLY A 148 -7.52 0.55 -10.24
C GLY A 148 -7.28 1.75 -11.16
N ASP A 149 -8.31 2.57 -11.35
CA ASP A 149 -8.18 3.82 -12.09
C ASP A 149 -7.74 5.03 -11.22
N TRP A 150 -7.31 4.76 -9.98
CA TRP A 150 -6.92 5.76 -8.99
C TRP A 150 -7.99 6.81 -8.62
N ALA A 151 -9.23 6.62 -9.03
CA ALA A 151 -10.31 7.58 -8.93
C ALA A 151 -11.22 7.35 -7.71
N LEU A 152 -10.62 6.86 -6.61
CA LEU A 152 -11.27 6.64 -5.32
C LEU A 152 -12.25 7.76 -4.97
N ASP A 153 -13.42 7.38 -4.49
CA ASP A 153 -14.52 8.25 -4.08
C ASP A 153 -14.95 9.22 -5.20
N ASN A 154 -15.01 8.71 -6.43
CA ASN A 154 -15.36 9.45 -7.64
C ASN A 154 -14.52 10.73 -7.82
N SER A 155 -13.22 10.62 -7.56
CA SER A 155 -12.31 11.78 -7.47
C SER A 155 -11.83 12.34 -8.79
N HIS A 156 -12.09 11.66 -9.91
CA HIS A 156 -11.74 12.19 -11.22
C HIS A 156 -12.56 13.47 -11.50
N PRO A 157 -11.96 14.60 -11.93
CA PRO A 157 -12.68 15.87 -12.10
C PRO A 157 -13.87 15.83 -13.06
N ASN A 158 -13.83 14.91 -14.02
CA ASN A 158 -14.90 14.71 -15.00
C ASN A 158 -15.91 13.62 -14.58
N GLY A 159 -15.86 13.13 -13.33
CA GLY A 159 -16.76 12.08 -12.82
C GLY A 159 -16.59 10.72 -13.52
N ARG A 160 -15.38 10.43 -14.01
CA ARG A 160 -15.04 9.18 -14.69
C ARG A 160 -14.41 8.20 -13.71
N HIS A 161 -14.32 6.94 -14.13
CA HIS A 161 -13.50 5.91 -13.51
C HIS A 161 -13.91 5.55 -12.08
N CYS A 162 -15.19 5.73 -11.74
CA CYS A 162 -15.78 5.29 -10.46
C CYS A 162 -17.32 5.36 -10.55
N GLY A 163 -17.90 6.54 -10.33
CA GLY A 163 -19.36 6.76 -10.29
C GLY A 163 -19.96 6.81 -8.87
N VAL A 164 -19.25 6.29 -7.86
CA VAL A 164 -19.73 6.18 -6.47
C VAL A 164 -19.15 7.30 -5.60
N ARG A 165 -19.98 8.24 -5.16
CA ARG A 165 -19.53 9.41 -4.38
C ARG A 165 -19.34 9.15 -2.89
N ASN A 166 -19.93 8.08 -2.37
CA ASN A 166 -19.81 7.63 -0.98
C ASN A 166 -19.00 6.33 -0.87
N GLU A 167 -18.03 6.15 -1.78
CA GLU A 167 -17.27 4.90 -1.95
C GLU A 167 -16.57 4.49 -0.66
N LEU A 168 -16.02 5.44 0.11
CA LEU A 168 -15.32 5.13 1.37
C LEU A 168 -16.23 4.42 2.38
N ALA A 169 -17.49 4.83 2.48
CA ALA A 169 -18.45 4.21 3.38
C ALA A 169 -18.83 2.81 2.89
N VAL A 170 -19.03 2.64 1.58
CA VAL A 170 -19.30 1.32 0.98
C VAL A 170 -18.15 0.36 1.27
N LEU A 171 -16.91 0.77 0.96
CA LEU A 171 -15.69 0.00 1.24
C LEU A 171 -15.61 -0.40 2.72
N ARG A 172 -15.80 0.56 3.64
CA ARG A 172 -15.72 0.32 5.07
C ARG A 172 -16.77 -0.69 5.54
N GLN A 173 -18.01 -0.56 5.06
CA GLN A 173 -19.14 -1.43 5.41
C GLN A 173 -18.98 -2.85 4.87
N THR A 174 -18.36 -3.02 3.70
CA THR A 174 -18.08 -4.34 3.12
C THR A 174 -16.88 -5.03 3.75
N GLY A 175 -16.12 -4.35 4.62
CA GLY A 175 -15.03 -4.92 5.41
C GLY A 175 -13.64 -4.41 5.04
N CYS A 176 -13.52 -3.34 4.26
CA CYS A 176 -12.24 -2.73 3.95
C CYS A 176 -11.61 -2.15 5.23
N PHE A 177 -10.37 -2.55 5.54
CA PHE A 177 -9.63 -2.01 6.69
C PHE A 177 -8.88 -0.72 6.35
N ALA A 178 -8.42 -0.57 5.10
CA ALA A 178 -7.72 0.62 4.63
C ALA A 178 -7.64 0.67 3.09
N ASP A 179 -7.51 1.89 2.57
CA ASP A 179 -7.18 2.15 1.17
C ASP A 179 -5.69 2.50 1.00
N PHE A 180 -5.15 2.02 -0.13
CA PHE A 180 -3.76 2.18 -0.54
C PHE A 180 -3.65 2.79 -1.93
N THR A 181 -4.66 3.53 -2.41
CA THR A 181 -4.66 4.10 -3.77
C THR A 181 -3.63 5.22 -3.94
N LEU A 182 -3.32 5.96 -2.88
CA LEU A 182 -2.53 7.20 -2.97
C LEU A 182 -1.02 6.98 -2.67
N PRO A 183 -0.12 7.75 -3.31
CA PRO A 183 -0.38 8.85 -4.25
C PRO A 183 -0.77 8.36 -5.65
N SER A 184 -1.59 9.14 -6.35
CA SER A 184 -2.01 8.87 -7.73
C SER A 184 -1.36 9.81 -8.76
N MET A 185 -0.41 10.66 -8.35
CA MET A 185 0.38 11.48 -9.27
C MET A 185 0.97 10.60 -10.38
N PRO A 186 0.79 10.94 -11.68
CA PRO A 186 0.38 12.25 -12.23
C PRO A 186 -1.11 12.48 -12.46
N SER A 187 -1.98 11.52 -12.10
CA SER A 187 -3.43 11.59 -12.30
C SER A 187 -4.04 12.84 -11.63
N PRO A 188 -5.08 13.46 -12.24
CA PRO A 188 -5.82 14.55 -11.61
C PRO A 188 -6.62 14.11 -10.38
N THR A 189 -6.73 12.81 -10.10
CA THR A 189 -7.39 12.26 -8.90
C THR A 189 -6.60 12.53 -7.61
N GLN A 190 -5.32 12.91 -7.73
CA GLN A 190 -4.44 13.19 -6.58
C GLN A 190 -5.06 14.18 -5.59
N THR A 191 -5.00 13.84 -4.30
CA THR A 191 -5.47 14.69 -3.20
C THR A 191 -4.47 15.76 -2.80
N ARG A 192 -4.97 16.77 -2.08
CA ARG A 192 -4.13 17.77 -1.41
C ARG A 192 -3.45 17.24 -0.16
N ILE A 193 -4.05 16.30 0.55
CA ILE A 193 -3.38 15.61 1.68
C ILE A 193 -2.33 14.70 1.07
N ILE A 194 -1.09 14.82 1.52
CA ILE A 194 0.02 14.01 1.04
C ILE A 194 0.88 13.55 2.21
N ASN A 195 1.58 12.43 2.03
CA ASN A 195 2.57 11.91 2.98
C ASN A 195 2.00 11.73 4.39
N ARG A 196 0.79 11.16 4.48
CA ARG A 196 0.05 11.05 5.73
C ARG A 196 -0.72 9.74 5.83
N ILE A 197 -0.87 9.27 7.06
CA ILE A 197 -1.81 8.22 7.46
C ILE A 197 -2.97 8.92 8.18
N TYR A 198 -4.18 8.78 7.68
CA TYR A 198 -5.33 9.55 8.18
C TYR A 198 -6.65 8.82 7.96
N TYR A 199 -7.63 9.14 8.79
CA TYR A 199 -9.02 8.74 8.57
C TYR A 199 -9.74 9.80 7.75
N ALA A 200 -10.43 9.41 6.69
CA ALA A 200 -11.39 10.27 6.02
C ALA A 200 -12.80 9.72 6.19
N ARG A 201 -13.74 10.63 6.33
CA ARG A 201 -15.17 10.32 6.39
C ARG A 201 -15.76 10.34 4.98
N GLY A 202 -16.47 9.29 4.61
CA GLY A 202 -17.27 9.24 3.39
C GLY A 202 -18.37 10.30 3.45
N THR A 203 -18.67 10.90 2.31
CA THR A 203 -19.79 11.85 2.17
C THR A 203 -20.51 11.57 0.86
N ASP A 204 -21.63 12.24 0.58
CA ASP A 204 -22.26 12.14 -0.75
C ASP A 204 -21.60 13.03 -1.81
N ARG A 205 -20.51 13.74 -1.44
CA ARG A 205 -19.68 14.51 -2.35
C ARG A 205 -18.45 13.70 -2.75
N PRO A 206 -18.03 13.79 -4.03
CA PRO A 206 -16.83 13.10 -4.47
C PRO A 206 -15.59 13.60 -3.74
N LYS A 207 -14.56 12.74 -3.68
CA LYS A 207 -13.24 13.04 -3.18
C LYS A 207 -13.25 13.52 -1.73
N SER A 208 -14.08 12.93 -0.89
CA SER A 208 -14.18 13.27 0.54
C SER A 208 -12.83 13.11 1.26
N HIS A 209 -12.03 12.12 0.83
CA HIS A 209 -10.65 11.86 1.27
C HIS A 209 -9.64 12.96 0.89
N ASP A 210 -10.04 14.02 0.18
CA ASP A 210 -9.23 15.23 0.09
C ASP A 210 -9.09 15.91 1.47
N ASN A 211 -9.99 15.63 2.40
CA ASN A 211 -9.95 15.99 3.83
C ASN A 211 -9.80 14.74 4.71
N GLY A 212 -9.29 14.93 5.92
CA GLY A 212 -9.36 13.90 6.96
C GLY A 212 -8.49 14.21 8.18
N GLU A 213 -8.62 13.37 9.19
CA GLU A 213 -7.95 13.51 10.48
C GLU A 213 -6.70 12.62 10.53
N PRO A 214 -5.50 13.17 10.79
CA PRO A 214 -4.29 12.36 10.97
C PRO A 214 -4.49 11.31 12.06
N VAL A 215 -3.99 10.10 11.83
CA VAL A 215 -3.90 9.09 12.89
C VAL A 215 -2.88 9.56 13.93
N ARG A 216 -3.23 9.47 15.22
CA ARG A 216 -2.39 9.93 16.33
C ARG A 216 -2.36 8.92 17.47
N VAL A 217 -1.25 8.85 18.20
CA VAL A 217 -1.14 8.09 19.45
C VAL A 217 -2.25 8.53 20.42
N GLY A 218 -2.94 7.55 21.04
CA GLY A 218 -4.06 7.79 21.95
C GLY A 218 -5.37 8.17 21.25
N GLY A 219 -5.41 8.19 19.91
CA GLY A 219 -6.60 8.49 19.12
C GLY A 219 -7.75 7.50 19.35
N ALA A 220 -7.42 6.23 19.63
CA ALA A 220 -8.39 5.17 19.95
C ALA A 220 -9.23 5.49 21.20
N GLY A 221 -8.70 6.28 22.15
CA GLY A 221 -9.43 6.71 23.35
C GLY A 221 -10.61 7.64 23.07
N LYS A 222 -10.69 8.25 21.87
CA LYS A 222 -11.81 9.12 21.47
C LYS A 222 -12.98 8.35 20.83
N SER A 223 -12.77 7.09 20.46
CA SER A 223 -13.81 6.15 20.04
C SER A 223 -13.20 4.75 19.96
N MET A 224 -13.64 3.83 20.83
CA MET A 224 -13.15 2.44 20.91
C MET A 224 -13.36 1.62 19.61
N HIS A 225 -13.99 2.21 18.59
CA HIS A 225 -14.38 1.52 17.35
C HIS A 225 -13.92 2.22 16.07
N ARG A 226 -12.89 3.07 16.12
CA ARG A 226 -12.31 3.63 14.89
C ARG A 226 -11.66 2.55 14.00
N PRO A 227 -11.75 2.66 12.66
CA PRO A 227 -12.58 3.62 11.93
C PRO A 227 -14.09 3.34 12.07
N ALA A 228 -14.88 4.41 12.23
CA ALA A 228 -16.34 4.35 12.24
C ALA A 228 -16.90 3.75 10.93
N PRO A 229 -18.18 3.33 10.86
CA PRO A 229 -18.75 2.71 9.65
C PRO A 229 -18.70 3.57 8.38
N ASP A 230 -18.54 4.89 8.52
CA ASP A 230 -18.42 5.85 7.44
C ASP A 230 -17.01 6.47 7.35
N GLU A 231 -16.03 5.97 8.11
CA GLU A 231 -14.63 6.38 8.02
C GLU A 231 -13.78 5.27 7.39
N LEU A 232 -12.81 5.65 6.57
CA LEU A 232 -11.81 4.72 6.05
C LEU A 232 -10.41 5.24 6.39
N LEU A 233 -9.51 4.31 6.73
CA LEU A 233 -8.09 4.61 6.89
C LEU A 233 -7.45 4.74 5.50
N LEU A 234 -6.80 5.87 5.21
CA LEU A 234 -5.98 6.03 4.02
C LEU A 234 -4.50 5.94 4.40
N VAL A 235 -3.77 5.07 3.71
CA VAL A 235 -2.33 4.89 3.88
C VAL A 235 -1.61 5.38 2.63
N GLN A 236 -1.08 6.60 2.69
CA GLN A 236 -0.39 7.20 1.55
C GLN A 236 1.07 6.79 1.46
N GLY A 237 1.52 6.57 0.23
CA GLY A 237 2.94 6.51 -0.11
C GLY A 237 3.62 7.88 -0.19
N PRO A 238 4.94 7.89 -0.45
CA PRO A 238 5.72 9.11 -0.55
C PRO A 238 5.37 9.92 -1.80
N LEU A 239 5.13 11.22 -1.66
CA LEU A 239 4.98 12.18 -2.75
C LEU A 239 5.84 13.43 -2.49
N GLY A 240 6.80 13.71 -3.37
CA GLY A 240 7.68 14.87 -3.19
C GLY A 240 8.67 15.10 -4.32
N LEU A 241 9.71 15.88 -4.03
CA LEU A 241 10.77 16.24 -4.96
C LEU A 241 12.06 15.46 -4.68
N ASN A 242 12.60 14.84 -5.73
CA ASN A 242 13.93 14.25 -5.71
C ASN A 242 14.96 15.20 -6.33
N TRP A 243 15.64 15.94 -5.46
CA TRP A 243 16.68 16.91 -5.86
C TRP A 243 18.02 16.27 -6.22
N ARG A 244 18.21 14.98 -5.92
CA ARG A 244 19.43 14.23 -6.27
C ARG A 244 19.29 13.54 -7.62
N TRP A 245 18.06 13.31 -8.05
CA TRP A 245 17.75 12.81 -9.38
C TRP A 245 17.08 13.89 -10.22
N ARG A 246 17.89 14.72 -10.89
CA ARG A 246 17.41 15.89 -11.62
C ARG A 246 17.19 15.60 -13.10
N LYS A 247 16.10 16.11 -13.66
CA LYS A 247 15.90 16.23 -15.11
C LYS A 247 16.75 17.39 -15.62
N TRP A 248 17.52 17.14 -16.68
CA TRP A 248 18.42 18.13 -17.30
C TRP A 248 19.44 18.76 -16.35
N GLY A 249 19.73 18.14 -15.20
CA GLY A 249 20.73 18.63 -14.22
C GLY A 249 20.23 19.68 -13.21
N PHE A 250 19.07 20.30 -13.40
CA PHE A 250 18.58 21.37 -12.51
C PHE A 250 17.14 21.19 -11.99
N LEU A 251 16.24 20.56 -12.74
CA LEU A 251 14.85 20.35 -12.28
C LEU A 251 14.73 19.06 -11.46
N PRO A 252 14.24 19.08 -10.21
CA PRO A 252 14.04 17.85 -9.45
C PRO A 252 13.03 16.94 -10.15
N ARG A 253 13.27 15.62 -10.13
CA ARG A 253 12.22 14.67 -10.51
C ARG A 253 11.15 14.62 -9.42
N PHE A 254 9.93 14.30 -9.82
CA PHE A 254 8.88 13.96 -8.87
C PHE A 254 9.07 12.52 -8.40
N GLU A 255 8.88 12.33 -7.10
CA GLU A 255 8.89 11.03 -6.43
C GLU A 255 7.47 10.74 -5.97
N ASN A 256 6.92 9.58 -6.32
CA ASN A 256 5.57 9.12 -5.94
C ASN A 256 5.57 7.70 -5.35
N GLY A 257 6.73 7.10 -5.09
CA GLY A 257 6.83 5.74 -4.55
C GLY A 257 6.54 4.63 -5.57
N ASP A 258 6.41 4.96 -6.86
CA ASP A 258 6.22 3.98 -7.94
C ASP A 258 7.52 3.21 -8.21
N LEU A 259 7.45 1.89 -8.24
CA LEU A 259 8.55 1.00 -8.58
C LEU A 259 8.30 0.46 -9.98
N THR A 260 9.03 0.98 -10.96
CA THR A 260 8.99 0.47 -12.35
C THR A 260 10.39 0.31 -12.90
N ALA A 261 10.55 -0.32 -14.07
CA ALA A 261 11.85 -0.35 -14.74
C ALA A 261 12.46 1.04 -14.97
N ALA A 262 11.62 2.06 -15.19
CA ALA A 262 12.07 3.45 -15.33
C ALA A 262 12.35 4.14 -13.98
N ASN A 263 11.77 3.63 -12.89
CA ASN A 263 11.90 4.13 -11.53
C ASN A 263 12.29 2.96 -10.60
N PRO A 264 13.52 2.41 -10.70
CA PRO A 264 13.96 1.39 -9.75
C PRO A 264 14.11 2.00 -8.35
N PRO A 265 14.06 1.19 -7.27
CA PRO A 265 14.36 1.68 -5.94
C PRO A 265 15.87 1.91 -5.82
N THR A 266 16.28 3.09 -5.35
CA THR A 266 17.69 3.45 -5.18
C THR A 266 17.92 4.13 -3.83
N PRO A 267 19.17 4.18 -3.32
CA PRO A 267 19.50 4.94 -2.12
C PRO A 267 19.06 6.40 -2.17
N GLU A 268 19.09 7.04 -3.34
CA GLU A 268 18.68 8.44 -3.53
C GLU A 268 17.18 8.61 -3.34
N ARG A 269 16.37 7.68 -3.84
CA ARG A 269 14.91 7.67 -3.65
C ARG A 269 14.57 7.40 -2.19
N PHE A 270 15.24 6.44 -1.57
CA PHE A 270 15.07 6.14 -0.15
C PHE A 270 15.28 7.38 0.73
N ARG A 271 16.30 8.21 0.45
CA ARG A 271 16.49 9.48 1.19
C ARG A 271 15.34 10.47 1.04
N VAL A 272 14.55 10.39 -0.03
CA VAL A 272 13.32 11.18 -0.18
C VAL A 272 12.24 10.58 0.73
N TRP A 273 12.02 9.26 0.66
CA TRP A 273 11.02 8.57 1.47
C TRP A 273 11.27 8.74 2.98
N GLU A 274 12.52 8.59 3.39
CA GLU A 274 12.98 8.85 4.76
C GLU A 274 12.69 10.29 5.19
N ARG A 275 13.09 11.28 4.39
CA ARG A 275 12.87 12.70 4.72
C ARG A 275 11.39 13.07 4.76
N LEU A 276 10.57 12.38 3.98
CA LEU A 276 9.13 12.55 4.01
C LEU A 276 8.53 12.02 5.32
N ARG A 277 9.22 11.24 6.16
CA ARG A 277 8.80 10.96 7.54
C ARG A 277 7.30 10.69 7.72
N ILE A 278 6.73 9.76 6.95
CA ILE A 278 5.33 9.38 7.12
C ILE A 278 5.24 8.51 8.37
N HIS A 279 4.45 8.93 9.35
CA HIS A 279 4.32 8.30 10.66
C HIS A 279 2.92 8.55 11.23
N VAL A 280 2.56 7.79 12.26
CA VAL A 280 1.43 8.11 13.14
C VAL A 280 1.85 9.26 14.05
N GLU A 281 1.06 10.33 14.13
CA GLU A 281 1.43 11.52 14.92
C GLU A 281 1.66 11.14 16.39
N GLY A 282 2.79 11.58 16.96
CA GLY A 282 3.23 11.17 18.30
C GLY A 282 4.04 9.87 18.34
N ARG A 283 4.24 9.20 17.18
CA ARG A 283 5.12 8.03 17.00
C ARG A 283 6.13 8.25 15.85
N PRO A 284 6.94 9.31 15.86
CA PRO A 284 7.83 9.68 14.75
C PRO A 284 8.94 8.67 14.47
N GLU A 285 9.26 7.80 15.43
CA GLU A 285 10.24 6.73 15.31
C GLU A 285 9.78 5.53 14.48
N TRP A 286 8.47 5.38 14.22
CA TRP A 286 7.96 4.38 13.28
C TRP A 286 7.67 5.02 11.93
N LEU A 287 8.59 4.80 10.99
CA LEU A 287 8.55 5.34 9.64
C LEU A 287 7.85 4.38 8.68
N PHE A 288 6.70 4.78 8.15
CA PHE A 288 5.95 4.00 7.18
C PHE A 288 6.35 4.39 5.75
N ILE A 289 6.82 3.41 4.98
CA ILE A 289 7.16 3.55 3.57
C ILE A 289 6.26 2.60 2.78
N LYS A 290 5.18 3.15 2.24
CA LYS A 290 4.25 2.45 1.33
C LYS A 290 4.66 2.75 -0.11
N LEU A 291 5.18 1.76 -0.81
CA LEU A 291 5.52 1.83 -2.23
C LEU A 291 4.45 1.13 -3.07
N HIS A 292 4.43 1.38 -4.36
CA HIS A 292 3.52 0.69 -5.28
C HIS A 292 4.22 0.30 -6.57
N THR A 293 3.61 -0.60 -7.33
CA THR A 293 4.10 -1.07 -8.62
C THR A 293 2.96 -1.64 -9.46
N HIS A 294 3.26 -2.02 -10.70
CA HIS A 294 2.44 -2.85 -11.56
C HIS A 294 3.24 -4.12 -11.89
N GLY A 295 3.31 -5.03 -10.93
CA GLY A 295 4.18 -6.21 -10.96
C GLY A 295 3.65 -7.33 -11.83
N GLY A 296 2.39 -7.27 -12.26
CA GLY A 296 1.82 -8.18 -13.28
C GLY A 296 2.30 -7.86 -14.71
N ILE A 297 2.99 -6.74 -14.91
CA ILE A 297 3.42 -6.25 -16.22
C ILE A 297 4.90 -6.63 -16.49
N PRO A 298 5.21 -7.42 -17.53
CA PRO A 298 6.56 -7.98 -17.78
C PRO A 298 7.70 -6.98 -17.79
N GLN A 299 7.43 -5.76 -18.25
CA GLN A 299 8.41 -4.66 -18.32
C GLN A 299 9.03 -4.35 -16.95
N ASN A 300 8.31 -4.62 -15.84
CA ASN A 300 8.79 -4.37 -14.48
C ASN A 300 9.52 -5.58 -13.86
N PHE A 301 9.47 -6.77 -14.48
CA PHE A 301 9.95 -8.01 -13.86
C PHE A 301 11.44 -7.97 -13.54
N ASN A 302 12.29 -7.51 -14.46
CA ASN A 302 13.72 -7.43 -14.20
C ASN A 302 14.02 -6.48 -13.02
N MET A 303 13.25 -5.39 -12.89
CA MET A 303 13.42 -4.47 -11.78
C MET A 303 13.00 -5.10 -10.45
N LEU A 304 11.83 -5.76 -10.38
CA LEU A 304 11.25 -6.33 -9.16
C LEU A 304 11.89 -7.65 -8.72
N LEU A 305 12.17 -8.54 -9.67
CA LEU A 305 12.59 -9.93 -9.42
C LEU A 305 14.10 -10.14 -9.64
N GLY A 306 14.76 -9.15 -10.23
CA GLY A 306 16.17 -9.19 -10.60
C GLY A 306 17.09 -8.40 -9.67
N GLU A 307 18.28 -8.10 -10.20
CA GLU A 307 19.37 -7.46 -9.47
C GLU A 307 19.06 -6.03 -8.97
N PRO A 308 18.30 -5.15 -9.67
CA PRO A 308 17.97 -3.83 -9.15
C PRO A 308 17.28 -3.87 -7.78
N TYR A 309 16.31 -4.77 -7.59
CA TYR A 309 15.67 -4.95 -6.28
C TYR A 309 16.65 -5.49 -5.23
N ARG A 310 17.46 -6.50 -5.59
CA ARG A 310 18.47 -7.08 -4.70
C ARG A 310 19.46 -6.03 -4.21
N GLN A 311 19.96 -5.16 -5.10
CA GLN A 311 20.85 -4.07 -4.74
C GLN A 311 20.22 -3.13 -3.73
N PHE A 312 18.95 -2.78 -3.92
CA PHE A 312 18.23 -1.95 -2.98
C PHE A 312 18.11 -2.59 -1.59
N HIS A 313 17.74 -3.87 -1.53
CA HIS A 313 17.62 -4.57 -0.26
C HIS A 313 18.98 -4.83 0.41
N ARG A 314 20.06 -5.07 -0.35
CA ARG A 314 21.45 -5.07 0.18
C ARG A 314 21.81 -3.72 0.79
N PHE A 315 21.44 -2.62 0.13
CA PHE A 315 21.62 -1.27 0.67
C PHE A 315 20.86 -1.09 2.00
N LEU A 316 19.58 -1.47 2.08
CA LEU A 316 18.80 -1.38 3.33
C LEU A 316 19.39 -2.22 4.46
N SER A 317 19.79 -3.46 4.18
CA SER A 317 20.46 -4.32 5.15
C SER A 317 21.79 -3.71 5.62
N GLY A 318 22.58 -3.15 4.70
CA GLY A 318 23.82 -2.43 5.03
C GLY A 318 23.57 -1.19 5.88
N LEU A 319 22.53 -0.41 5.56
CA LEU A 319 22.12 0.78 6.31
C LEU A 319 21.78 0.43 7.76
N CYS A 320 21.02 -0.65 7.99
CA CYS A 320 20.64 -1.09 9.33
C CYS A 320 21.86 -1.58 10.12
N ARG A 321 22.73 -2.40 9.51
CA ARG A 321 23.95 -2.92 10.17
C ARG A 321 24.95 -1.82 10.53
N ASN A 322 25.16 -0.84 9.64
CA ASN A 322 26.25 0.12 9.79
C ASN A 322 25.89 1.33 10.64
N SER A 323 24.61 1.72 10.68
CA SER A 323 24.21 2.95 11.38
C SER A 323 23.89 2.74 12.85
N GLY A 324 23.41 1.55 13.24
CA GLY A 324 22.77 1.31 14.54
C GLY A 324 21.50 2.14 14.79
N ARG A 325 21.07 2.95 13.80
CA ARG A 325 19.94 3.90 13.91
C ARG A 325 18.67 3.39 13.24
N TYR A 326 18.76 2.39 12.37
CA TYR A 326 17.60 1.86 11.66
C TYR A 326 17.35 0.40 12.01
N ARG A 327 16.06 0.07 12.13
CA ARG A 327 15.59 -1.30 12.23
C ARG A 327 14.55 -1.52 11.14
N LEU A 328 14.80 -2.47 10.24
CA LEU A 328 13.94 -2.75 9.10
C LEU A 328 12.84 -3.75 9.45
N HIS A 329 11.66 -3.53 8.87
CA HIS A 329 10.48 -4.40 8.92
C HIS A 329 9.88 -4.53 7.52
N TYR A 330 9.91 -5.72 6.94
CA TYR A 330 9.18 -6.00 5.70
C TYR A 330 7.75 -6.40 6.06
N VAL A 331 6.76 -5.69 5.54
CA VAL A 331 5.36 -5.90 5.91
C VAL A 331 4.44 -5.99 4.70
N THR A 332 3.38 -6.80 4.81
CA THR A 332 2.23 -6.72 3.90
C THR A 332 1.38 -5.48 4.21
N ALA A 333 0.40 -5.17 3.36
CA ALA A 333 -0.54 -4.08 3.59
C ALA A 333 -1.34 -4.26 4.89
N ARG A 334 -1.81 -5.49 5.17
CA ARG A 334 -2.48 -5.85 6.43
C ARG A 334 -1.58 -5.66 7.63
N GLU A 335 -0.35 -6.21 7.58
CA GLU A 335 0.63 -6.04 8.64
C GLU A 335 0.93 -4.54 8.88
N MET A 336 1.13 -3.76 7.83
CA MET A 336 1.33 -2.31 7.92
C MET A 336 0.19 -1.62 8.69
N VAL A 337 -1.07 -1.97 8.39
CA VAL A 337 -2.23 -1.40 9.08
C VAL A 337 -2.32 -1.84 10.54
N ASN A 338 -1.95 -3.09 10.85
CA ASN A 338 -1.83 -3.52 12.24
C ASN A 338 -0.79 -2.70 13.01
N LEU A 339 0.35 -2.39 12.40
CA LEU A 339 1.37 -1.53 13.02
C LEU A 339 0.88 -0.09 13.19
N ILE A 340 0.07 0.42 12.26
CA ILE A 340 -0.59 1.73 12.39
C ILE A 340 -1.54 1.72 13.59
N HIS A 341 -2.39 0.71 13.72
CA HIS A 341 -3.32 0.61 14.85
C HIS A 341 -2.60 0.37 16.19
N ALA A 342 -1.51 -0.38 16.21
CA ALA A 342 -0.68 -0.53 17.40
C ALA A 342 -0.06 0.81 17.82
N ALA A 343 0.48 1.58 16.86
CA ALA A 343 0.99 2.92 17.14
C ALA A 343 -0.13 3.86 17.64
N GLU A 344 -1.30 3.83 17.01
CA GLU A 344 -2.48 4.59 17.44
C GLU A 344 -2.92 4.23 18.86
N ALA A 345 -2.87 2.95 19.23
CA ALA A 345 -3.15 2.46 20.58
C ALA A 345 -2.05 2.80 21.60
N GLY A 346 -0.96 3.43 21.17
CA GLY A 346 0.14 3.84 22.03
C GLY A 346 1.19 2.76 22.32
N CYS A 347 1.15 1.64 21.58
CA CYS A 347 2.22 0.65 21.65
C CYS A 347 3.58 1.28 21.29
N THR A 348 4.63 0.73 21.88
CA THR A 348 6.02 1.20 21.79
C THR A 348 6.96 0.04 21.51
N GLY A 349 8.24 0.31 21.24
CA GLY A 349 9.26 -0.73 21.15
C GLY A 349 9.37 -1.30 19.74
N ASN A 350 9.45 -2.63 19.61
CA ASN A 350 9.64 -3.29 18.31
C ASN A 350 8.29 -3.47 17.59
N PRO A 351 8.03 -2.76 16.48
CA PRO A 351 6.77 -2.89 15.76
C PRO A 351 6.54 -4.32 15.24
N GLY A 352 7.59 -5.09 14.94
CA GLY A 352 7.45 -6.49 14.50
C GLY A 352 6.65 -7.39 15.45
N GLN A 353 6.49 -7.01 16.72
CA GLN A 353 5.65 -7.72 17.70
C GLN A 353 4.14 -7.52 17.47
N TYR A 354 3.75 -6.52 16.68
CA TYR A 354 2.36 -6.10 16.48
C TYR A 354 1.87 -6.38 15.05
N ARG A 355 2.54 -7.24 14.28
CA ARG A 355 2.16 -7.58 12.89
C ARG A 355 0.73 -8.11 12.75
N ASN A 356 0.18 -8.68 13.81
CA ASN A 356 -1.17 -9.25 13.88
C ASN A 356 -2.02 -8.57 14.96
N PHE A 357 -1.84 -7.27 15.18
CA PHE A 357 -2.47 -6.53 16.28
C PHE A 357 -4.01 -6.53 16.26
N ARG A 358 -4.64 -6.43 15.08
CA ARG A 358 -6.11 -6.37 14.92
C ARG A 358 -6.64 -7.29 13.84
N TYR A 359 -5.90 -7.44 12.76
CA TYR A 359 -6.27 -8.27 11.61
C TYR A 359 -5.33 -9.47 11.53
N HIS A 360 -5.90 -10.66 11.64
CA HIS A 360 -5.18 -11.92 11.60
C HIS A 360 -4.69 -12.26 10.20
N PRO A 361 -3.59 -13.02 10.08
CA PRO A 361 -3.10 -13.50 8.79
C PRO A 361 -4.17 -14.33 8.07
N PRO A 362 -4.17 -14.31 6.73
CA PRO A 362 -5.07 -15.16 5.96
C PRO A 362 -4.72 -16.64 6.13
N PRO A 363 -5.68 -17.56 5.88
CA PRO A 363 -5.44 -19.00 6.02
C PRO A 363 -4.18 -19.51 5.31
N LEU A 364 -3.88 -18.99 4.10
CA LEU A 364 -2.69 -19.35 3.33
C LEU A 364 -1.35 -19.00 3.99
N ALA A 365 -1.33 -18.02 4.90
CA ALA A 365 -0.12 -17.61 5.61
C ALA A 365 0.12 -18.42 6.89
N THR A 366 -0.84 -19.23 7.32
CA THR A 366 -0.80 -20.00 8.57
C THR A 366 -0.68 -21.51 8.41
N GLY A 367 -0.76 -22.05 7.19
CA GLY A 367 -0.81 -23.50 6.92
C GLY A 367 0.12 -24.01 5.84
#